data_AF-A0A3E2TQS6-F1
#
_entry.id   AF-A0A3E2TQS6-F1
#
_cell.length_a   1.000
_cell.length_b   1.000
_cell.length_c   1.000
_cell.angle_alpha   90.00
_cell.angle_beta   90.00
_cell.angle_gamma   90.00
#
_symmetry.space_group_name_H-M   'P 1'
#
loop_
_entity.id
_entity.type
_entity.pdbx_description
1 polymer ?
#
loop_
_entity_poly.entity_id
_entity_poly.type
_entity_poly.pdbx_seq_one_letter_code
_entity_poly.pdbx_strand_id
1 'polypeptide(L)'
;MYTGLGTSGKKNLTGFQDDKIDEIVRKMSETFKTEDRYALAAEASQVLNDDAANLFLTNSYLNMVSAAKVKNAKQPVADYYSSQRISQSNNIKNKPVK
;
A
#
# COMPACT_ATOMS: atom_id res chain seq x y z
N MET A 1 6.11 -5.57 0.22
CA MET A 1 6.27 -5.99 -1.19
C MET A 1 7.42 -6.99 -1.34
N TYR A 2 8.61 -6.70 -0.80
CA TYR A 2 9.83 -7.48 -1.08
C TYR A 2 9.97 -8.83 -0.36
N THR A 3 9.29 -9.06 0.76
CA THR A 3 9.38 -10.32 1.53
C THR A 3 8.81 -11.54 0.79
N GLY A 4 8.16 -11.33 -0.35
CA GLY A 4 7.64 -12.40 -1.20
C GLY A 4 8.38 -12.58 -2.53
N LEU A 5 9.45 -11.82 -2.78
CA LEU A 5 10.15 -11.80 -4.08
C LEU A 5 11.44 -12.62 -4.11
N GLY A 6 12.01 -12.96 -2.95
CA GLY A 6 13.16 -13.87 -2.93
C GLY A 6 12.82 -15.27 -3.43
N THR A 7 13.83 -16.09 -3.73
CA THR A 7 13.66 -17.49 -4.17
C THR A 7 12.81 -18.33 -3.22
N SER A 8 12.86 -18.05 -1.91
CA SER A 8 12.04 -18.70 -0.88
C SER A 8 10.66 -18.04 -0.66
N GLY A 9 10.37 -16.97 -1.40
CA GLY A 9 9.16 -16.17 -1.27
C GLY A 9 7.92 -16.89 -1.82
N LYS A 10 6.96 -17.21 -0.94
CA LYS A 10 5.69 -17.86 -1.33
C LYS A 10 4.81 -17.06 -2.31
N LYS A 11 5.16 -15.79 -2.58
CA LYS A 11 4.43 -14.90 -3.51
C LYS A 11 5.19 -14.65 -4.81
N ASN A 12 6.33 -15.32 -5.01
CA ASN A 12 7.07 -15.30 -6.26
C ASN A 12 6.40 -16.28 -7.24
N LEU A 13 5.44 -15.78 -7.99
CA LEU A 13 4.69 -16.57 -8.98
C LEU A 13 5.35 -16.60 -10.36
N THR A 14 6.34 -15.74 -10.59
CA THR A 14 7.07 -15.67 -11.87
C THR A 14 8.20 -16.68 -11.94
N GLY A 15 8.62 -17.24 -10.80
CA GLY A 15 9.79 -18.11 -10.71
C GLY A 15 11.11 -17.35 -10.88
N PHE A 16 11.08 -16.02 -10.79
CA PHE A 16 12.27 -15.17 -10.89
C PHE A 16 13.27 -15.51 -9.78
N GLN A 17 14.56 -15.58 -10.12
CA GLN A 17 15.62 -15.89 -9.16
C GLN A 17 16.81 -14.97 -9.44
N ASP A 18 17.29 -14.30 -8.41
CA ASP A 18 18.46 -13.44 -8.48
C ASP A 18 19.11 -13.35 -7.09
N ASP A 19 20.39 -13.71 -7.02
CA ASP A 19 21.15 -13.79 -5.76
C ASP A 19 21.26 -12.41 -5.08
N LYS A 20 21.33 -11.33 -5.86
CA LYS A 20 21.42 -9.97 -5.34
C LYS A 20 20.08 -9.54 -4.73
N ILE A 21 18.95 -9.90 -5.34
CA ILE A 21 17.62 -9.67 -4.74
C ILE A 21 17.48 -10.44 -3.42
N ASP A 22 17.91 -11.70 -3.38
CA ASP A 22 17.87 -12.50 -2.15
C ASP A 22 18.74 -11.86 -1.04
N GLU A 23 19.92 -11.36 -1.38
CA GLU A 23 20.78 -10.65 -0.44
C GLU A 23 20.15 -9.35 0.07
N ILE A 24 19.56 -8.55 -0.81
CA ILE A 24 18.89 -7.29 -0.44
C ILE A 24 17.70 -7.58 0.47
N VAL A 25 16.87 -8.57 0.14
CA VAL A 25 15.71 -8.98 0.97
C VAL A 25 16.16 -9.41 2.36
N ARG A 26 17.25 -10.18 2.46
CA ARG A 26 17.84 -10.55 3.75
C ARG A 26 18.28 -9.32 4.54
N LYS A 27 19.07 -8.41 3.93
CA LYS A 27 19.52 -7.16 4.57
C LYS A 27 18.35 -6.30 5.04
N MET A 28 17.29 -6.19 4.24
CA MET A 28 16.07 -5.46 4.61
C MET A 28 15.41 -6.04 5.86
N SER A 29 15.42 -7.36 6.03
CA SER A 29 14.83 -8.03 7.21
C SER A 29 15.63 -7.81 8.50
N GLU A 30 16.94 -7.57 8.36
CA GLU A 30 17.86 -7.32 9.47
C GLU A 30 18.00 -5.82 9.80
N THR A 31 17.62 -4.94 8.88
CA THR A 31 17.77 -3.48 9.02
C THR A 31 16.62 -2.89 9.84
N PHE A 32 16.92 -2.41 11.03
CA PHE A 32 15.93 -1.77 11.92
C PHE A 32 15.55 -0.35 11.47
N LYS A 33 16.56 0.47 11.14
CA LYS A 33 16.40 1.88 10.78
C LYS A 33 15.62 2.03 9.48
N THR A 34 14.56 2.83 9.53
CA THR A 34 13.57 2.90 8.45
C THR A 34 14.15 3.48 7.17
N GLU A 35 14.95 4.53 7.28
CA GLU A 35 15.55 5.22 6.13
C GLU A 35 16.50 4.29 5.37
N ASP A 36 17.31 3.53 6.10
CA ASP A 36 18.27 2.59 5.52
C ASP A 36 17.54 1.42 4.85
N ARG A 37 16.44 0.95 5.45
CA ARG A 37 15.55 -0.05 4.86
C ARG A 37 14.84 0.46 3.61
N TYR A 38 14.53 1.76 3.53
CA TYR A 38 13.99 2.36 2.30
C TYR A 38 15.03 2.45 1.19
N ALA A 39 16.29 2.76 1.52
CA ALA A 39 17.37 2.76 0.52
C ALA A 39 17.55 1.37 -0.11
N LEU A 40 17.54 0.31 0.71
CA LEU A 40 17.57 -1.08 0.23
C LEU A 40 16.34 -1.44 -0.64
N ALA A 41 15.15 -0.96 -0.27
CA ALA A 41 13.94 -1.17 -1.07
C ALA A 41 14.03 -0.49 -2.45
N ALA A 42 14.64 0.70 -2.52
CA ALA A 42 14.88 1.40 -3.77
C ALA A 42 15.90 0.64 -4.64
N GLU A 43 16.96 0.12 -4.05
CA GLU A 43 17.94 -0.72 -4.77
C GLU A 43 17.28 -1.98 -5.35
N ALA A 44 16.50 -2.71 -4.54
CA ALA A 44 15.74 -3.88 -5.02
C ALA A 44 14.80 -3.53 -6.17
N SER A 45 14.13 -2.37 -6.09
CA SER A 45 13.25 -1.89 -7.17
C SER A 45 14.01 -1.71 -8.48
N GLN A 46 15.22 -1.15 -8.41
CA GLN A 46 16.04 -0.90 -9.59
C GLN A 46 16.48 -2.20 -10.25
N VAL A 47 16.99 -3.16 -9.47
CA VAL A 47 17.40 -4.47 -9.99
C VAL A 47 16.24 -5.19 -10.66
N LEU A 48 15.05 -5.23 -10.03
CA LEU A 48 13.86 -5.85 -10.61
C LEU A 48 13.42 -5.18 -11.93
N ASN A 49 13.60 -3.87 -12.07
CA ASN A 49 13.28 -3.14 -13.28
C ASN A 49 14.31 -3.42 -14.39
N ASP A 50 15.60 -3.45 -14.05
CA ASP A 50 16.68 -3.70 -14.99
C ASP A 50 16.60 -5.12 -15.57
N ASP A 51 16.21 -6.10 -14.74
CA ASP A 51 16.05 -7.50 -15.15
C ASP A 51 14.66 -7.82 -15.73
N ALA A 52 13.78 -6.81 -15.83
CA ALA A 52 12.40 -6.96 -16.28
C ALA A 52 11.64 -8.11 -15.56
N ALA A 53 11.87 -8.26 -14.25
CA ALA A 53 11.33 -9.36 -13.44
C ALA A 53 9.78 -9.37 -13.39
N ASN A 54 9.16 -8.23 -13.67
CA ASN A 54 7.71 -8.08 -13.84
C ASN A 54 7.37 -6.90 -14.74
N LEU A 55 6.17 -6.93 -15.33
CA LEU A 55 5.60 -5.80 -16.06
C LEU A 55 4.62 -5.02 -15.18
N PHE A 56 5.05 -3.87 -14.67
CA PHE A 56 4.20 -2.98 -13.88
C PHE A 56 3.43 -2.02 -14.80
N LEU A 57 2.11 -2.22 -14.90
CA LEU A 57 1.27 -1.46 -15.83
C LEU A 57 0.66 -0.20 -15.22
N THR A 58 0.07 -0.31 -14.03
CA THR A 58 -0.62 0.82 -13.38
C THR A 58 -0.59 0.68 -11.87
N ASN A 59 -0.70 1.81 -11.17
CA ASN A 59 -1.18 1.83 -9.79
C ASN A 59 -2.69 2.08 -9.84
N SER A 60 -3.49 1.15 -9.31
CA SER A 60 -4.93 1.33 -9.26
C SER A 60 -5.31 2.46 -8.31
N TYR A 61 -6.12 3.41 -8.78
CA TYR A 61 -6.66 4.47 -7.94
C TYR A 61 -7.78 3.94 -7.04
N LEU A 62 -7.71 4.24 -5.74
CA LEU A 62 -8.79 3.96 -4.80
C LEU A 62 -9.79 5.12 -4.80
N ASN A 63 -10.94 4.93 -5.46
CA ASN A 63 -12.02 5.92 -5.46
C ASN A 63 -12.97 5.69 -4.28
N MET A 64 -13.40 6.76 -3.61
CA MET A 64 -14.39 6.70 -2.53
C MET A 64 -15.58 7.58 -2.85
N VAL A 65 -16.78 7.02 -2.73
CA VAL A 65 -18.04 7.75 -2.83
C VAL A 65 -18.70 7.73 -1.44
N SER A 66 -19.13 8.90 -0.95
CA SER A 66 -19.85 9.02 0.33
C SER A 66 -21.12 9.83 0.15
N ALA A 67 -22.13 9.57 0.99
CA ALA A 67 -23.36 10.34 0.96
C ALA A 67 -23.11 11.80 1.38
N ALA A 68 -23.83 12.77 0.81
CA ALA A 68 -23.61 14.20 1.05
C ALA A 68 -23.70 14.64 2.53
N LYS A 69 -24.43 13.88 3.35
CA LYS A 69 -24.57 14.11 4.81
C LYS A 69 -23.36 13.65 5.62
N VAL A 70 -22.46 12.86 5.02
CA VAL A 70 -21.26 12.32 5.65
C VAL A 70 -20.16 13.38 5.58
N LYS A 71 -19.55 13.67 6.71
CA LYS A 71 -18.40 14.58 6.82
C LYS A 71 -17.15 13.79 7.21
N ASN A 72 -15.99 14.30 6.80
CA ASN A 72 -14.68 13.73 7.08
C ASN A 72 -14.44 12.31 6.54
N ALA A 73 -15.16 11.89 5.51
CA ALA A 73 -14.79 10.70 4.75
C ALA A 73 -13.49 11.02 3.98
N LYS A 74 -12.35 10.53 4.45
CA LYS A 74 -11.05 10.64 3.77
C LYS A 74 -10.57 9.26 3.36
N GLN A 75 -10.17 9.10 2.10
CA GLN A 75 -9.59 7.86 1.59
C GLN A 75 -8.09 7.83 1.94
N PRO A 76 -7.64 6.93 2.83
CA PRO A 76 -6.22 6.73 3.09
C PRO A 76 -5.53 5.98 1.94
N VAL A 77 -4.21 6.12 1.81
CA VAL A 77 -3.40 5.37 0.82
C VAL A 77 -3.44 3.85 1.08
N ALA A 78 -3.54 3.46 2.35
CA ALA A 78 -3.76 2.08 2.77
C ALA A 78 -5.17 1.92 3.35
N ASP A 79 -5.92 0.92 2.88
CA ASP A 79 -7.36 0.73 3.14
C ASP A 79 -7.72 0.29 4.58
N TYR A 80 -6.83 0.53 5.54
CA TYR A 80 -7.05 0.18 6.95
C TYR A 80 -7.67 1.32 7.79
N TYR A 81 -7.64 2.58 7.30
CA TYR A 81 -7.94 3.77 8.12
C TYR A 81 -9.27 4.47 7.79
N SER A 82 -10.27 3.73 7.29
CA SER A 82 -11.53 4.28 6.81
C SER A 82 -12.46 4.85 7.90
N SER A 83 -12.39 4.35 9.14
CA SER A 83 -13.36 4.71 10.19
C SER A 83 -13.01 5.92 11.08
N GLN A 84 -11.88 6.59 10.84
CA GLN A 84 -11.44 7.65 11.76
C GLN A 84 -12.21 8.96 11.53
N ARG A 85 -13.01 9.37 12.53
CA ARG A 85 -13.66 10.69 12.67
C ARG A 85 -14.76 11.02 11.64
N ILE A 86 -15.37 10.00 11.03
CA ILE A 86 -16.56 10.19 10.18
C ILE A 86 -17.74 10.62 11.06
N SER A 87 -18.45 11.68 10.65
CA SER A 87 -19.67 12.14 11.33
C SER A 87 -20.83 12.30 10.35
N GLN A 88 -22.06 12.22 10.86
CA GLN A 88 -23.28 12.48 10.11
C GLN A 88 -23.92 13.78 10.57
N SER A 89 -24.28 14.65 9.63
CA SER A 89 -25.12 15.81 9.92
C SER A 89 -26.58 15.36 10.04
N ASN A 90 -27.15 15.47 11.25
CA ASN A 90 -28.59 15.26 11.46
C ASN A 90 -29.32 16.57 11.16
N ASN A 91 -29.94 16.67 9.99
CA ASN A 91 -30.91 17.72 9.69
C ASN A 91 -32.25 17.37 10.37
N ILE A 92 -32.39 17.70 11.66
CA ILE A 92 -33.70 17.65 12.33
C ILE A 92 -34.51 18.83 11.78
N LYS A 93 -35.28 18.59 10.73
CA LYS A 93 -36.35 19.51 10.33
C LYS A 93 -37.43 19.41 11.42
N ASN A 94 -37.41 20.34 12.38
CA ASN A 94 -38.55 20.57 13.27
C ASN A 94 -39.75 20.90 12.38
N LYS A 95 -40.63 19.92 12.15
CA LYS A 95 -41.94 20.18 11.57
C LYS A 95 -42.75 20.93 12.64
N PRO A 96 -43.32 22.11 12.34
CA PRO A 96 -44.22 22.76 13.29
C PRO A 96 -45.41 21.82 13.55
N VAL A 97 -45.68 21.57 14.82
CA VAL A 97 -46.88 20.89 15.27
C VAL A 97 -48.05 21.81 14.93
N LYS A 98 -49.00 21.33 14.12
CA LYS A 98 -50.27 22.03 13.85
C LYS A 98 -51.21 21.87 15.02
#